data_AF-A0A1F0VMY7-F1
#
_entry.id   AF-A0A1F0VMY7-F1
#
_cell.length_a   1.000
_cell.length_b   1.000
_cell.length_c   1.000
_cell.angle_alpha   90.00
_cell.angle_beta   90.00
_cell.angle_gamma   90.00
#
_symmetry.space_group_name_H-M   'P 1'
#
loop_
_entity.id
_entity.type
_entity.pdbx_description
1 polymer ?
#
loop_
_entity_poly.entity_id
_entity_poly.type
_entity_poly.pdbx_seq_one_letter_code
_entity_poly.pdbx_strand_id
1 'polypeptide(L)'
;MTQTFRTEADVMVATAGRVDSTNDEVQGELTRLQGVVDSVRGSWAGRAQVSFDNLMQRYNSSAQQLREALTAISENIRDNARNFDSVEADNAQSFENVGGAGLAL
;
A
#
# COMPACT_ATOMS: atom_id res chain seq x y z
N MET A 1 9.44 26.57 -6.92
CA MET A 1 8.81 25.35 -7.46
C MET A 1 9.39 24.09 -6.85
N THR A 2 10.72 23.97 -6.71
CA THR A 2 11.44 22.84 -6.07
C THR A 2 10.92 22.46 -4.67
N GLN A 3 10.59 23.43 -3.82
CA GLN A 3 10.02 23.19 -2.47
C GLN A 3 8.66 22.44 -2.50
N THR A 4 7.83 22.70 -3.51
CA THR A 4 6.49 22.11 -3.64
C THR A 4 6.58 20.62 -3.97
N PHE A 5 7.49 20.24 -4.86
CA PHE A 5 7.68 18.84 -5.28
C PHE A 5 8.28 17.96 -4.16
N ARG A 6 9.25 18.47 -3.38
CA ARG A 6 9.71 17.76 -2.15
C ARG A 6 8.58 17.50 -1.18
N THR A 7 7.72 18.50 -0.98
CA THR A 7 6.56 18.37 -0.09
C THR A 7 5.59 17.31 -0.60
N GLU A 8 5.39 17.21 -1.92
CA GLU A 8 4.56 16.16 -2.54
C GLU A 8 5.17 14.77 -2.34
N ALA A 9 6.47 14.58 -2.58
CA ALA A 9 7.16 13.31 -2.34
C ALA A 9 7.07 12.86 -0.88
N ASP A 10 7.30 13.76 0.08
CA ASP A 10 7.15 13.48 1.51
C ASP A 10 5.71 13.04 1.88
N VAL A 11 4.70 13.70 1.30
CA VAL A 11 3.28 13.33 1.47
C VAL A 11 3.00 11.94 0.89
N MET A 12 3.60 11.59 -0.25
CA MET A 12 3.46 10.26 -0.84
C MET A 12 4.08 9.18 0.05
N VAL A 13 5.30 9.39 0.56
CA VAL A 13 5.95 8.45 1.49
C VAL A 13 5.10 8.25 2.76
N ALA A 14 4.60 9.35 3.34
CA ALA A 14 3.72 9.28 4.51
C ALA A 14 2.41 8.53 4.20
N THR A 15 1.87 8.70 2.99
CA THR A 15 0.65 8.01 2.54
C THR A 15 0.91 6.52 2.37
N ALA A 16 2.03 6.12 1.77
CA ALA A 16 2.40 4.71 1.68
C ALA A 16 2.49 4.05 3.06
N GLY A 17 3.12 4.73 4.04
CA GLY A 17 3.17 4.25 5.42
C GLY A 17 1.79 4.07 6.06
N ARG A 18 0.83 4.96 5.78
CA ARG A 18 -0.56 4.79 6.24
C ARG A 18 -1.26 3.59 5.59
N VAL A 19 -0.99 3.33 4.31
CA VAL A 19 -1.52 2.15 3.61
C VAL A 19 -0.95 0.88 4.24
N ASP A 20 0.33 0.85 4.58
CA ASP A 20 0.94 -0.29 5.28
C ASP A 20 0.29 -0.53 6.65
N SER A 21 0.11 0.52 7.46
CA SER A 21 -0.59 0.42 8.75
C SER A 21 -2.03 -0.09 8.58
N THR A 22 -2.75 0.42 7.58
CA THR A 22 -4.11 -0.05 7.27
C THR A 22 -4.12 -1.52 6.85
N ASN A 23 -3.13 -1.96 6.08
CA ASN A 23 -2.98 -3.37 5.70
C ASN A 23 -2.74 -4.24 6.94
N ASP A 24 -1.89 -3.83 7.88
CA ASP A 24 -1.64 -4.55 9.12
C ASP A 24 -2.91 -4.68 9.98
N GLU A 25 -3.68 -3.59 10.12
CA GLU A 25 -4.97 -3.59 10.80
C GLU A 25 -5.97 -4.56 10.14
N VAL A 26 -6.06 -4.54 8.81
CA VAL A 26 -6.87 -5.47 8.04
C VAL A 26 -6.43 -6.91 8.29
N GLN A 27 -5.13 -7.21 8.33
CA GLN A 27 -4.64 -8.55 8.64
C GLN A 27 -5.04 -9.00 10.06
N GLY A 28 -4.98 -8.08 11.03
CA GLY A 28 -5.44 -8.33 12.39
C GLY A 28 -6.92 -8.70 12.45
N GLU A 29 -7.78 -7.91 11.81
CA GLU A 29 -9.23 -8.18 11.76
C GLU A 29 -9.57 -9.46 11.00
N LEU A 30 -8.84 -9.77 9.92
CA LEU A 30 -9.02 -11.02 9.19
C LEU A 30 -8.68 -12.23 10.08
N THR A 31 -7.55 -12.17 10.78
CA THR A 31 -7.14 -13.23 11.73
C THR A 31 -8.17 -13.41 12.85
N ARG A 32 -8.69 -12.30 13.38
CA ARG A 32 -9.73 -12.31 14.41
C ARG A 32 -11.03 -12.93 13.91
N LEU A 33 -11.48 -12.56 12.71
CA LEU A 33 -12.69 -13.10 12.11
C LEU A 33 -12.54 -14.61 11.86
N GLN A 34 -11.39 -15.07 11.36
CA GLN A 34 -11.10 -16.49 11.21
C GLN A 34 -11.22 -17.24 12.55
N GLY A 35 -10.66 -16.70 13.64
CA GLY A 35 -10.77 -17.31 14.97
C GLY A 35 -12.21 -17.40 15.49
N VAL A 36 -13.03 -16.37 15.27
CA VAL A 36 -14.47 -16.40 15.60
C VAL A 36 -15.15 -17.50 14.81
N VAL A 37 -14.86 -17.58 13.51
CA VAL A 37 -15.44 -18.56 12.61
C VAL A 37 -15.06 -20.00 13.00
N ASP A 38 -13.81 -20.26 13.35
CA ASP A 38 -13.35 -21.56 13.85
C ASP A 38 -14.03 -21.94 15.19
N SER A 39 -14.29 -20.97 16.07
CA SER A 39 -14.97 -21.21 17.35
C SER A 39 -16.43 -21.67 17.18
N VAL A 40 -17.13 -21.17 16.15
CA VAL A 40 -18.52 -21.53 15.89
C VAL A 40 -18.65 -22.78 15.02
N ARG A 41 -17.57 -23.20 14.34
CA ARG A 41 -17.53 -24.41 13.50
C ARG A 41 -18.01 -25.66 14.26
N GLY A 42 -17.62 -25.79 15.53
CA GLY A 42 -18.04 -26.91 16.38
C GLY A 42 -19.55 -26.97 16.63
N SER A 43 -20.27 -25.85 16.48
CA SER A 43 -21.72 -25.77 16.66
C SER A 43 -22.52 -26.11 15.39
N TRP A 44 -21.89 -26.13 14.21
CA TRP A 44 -22.57 -26.29 12.90
C TRP A 44 -22.42 -27.70 12.29
N ALA A 45 -22.38 -28.74 13.13
CA ALA A 45 -22.21 -30.12 12.68
C ALA A 45 -23.35 -30.59 11.74
N GLY A 46 -23.00 -31.28 10.65
CA GLY A 46 -23.95 -31.87 9.69
C GLY A 46 -23.98 -31.15 8.34
N ARG A 47 -25.16 -31.02 7.71
CA ARG A 47 -25.33 -30.46 6.35
C ARG A 47 -24.84 -29.01 6.20
N ALA A 48 -24.75 -28.25 7.29
CA ALA A 48 -24.24 -26.87 7.28
C ALA A 48 -22.71 -26.80 7.08
N GLN A 49 -21.99 -27.89 7.30
CA GLN A 49 -20.53 -27.92 7.20
C GLN A 49 -20.03 -27.61 5.78
N VAL A 50 -20.71 -28.12 4.73
CA VAL A 50 -20.31 -27.88 3.34
C VAL A 50 -20.45 -26.40 2.98
N SER A 51 -21.55 -25.75 3.38
CA SER A 51 -21.76 -24.32 3.14
C SER A 51 -20.72 -23.47 3.87
N PHE A 52 -20.35 -23.89 5.08
CA PHE A 52 -19.30 -23.25 5.87
C PHE A 52 -17.92 -23.40 5.23
N ASP A 53 -17.55 -24.60 4.79
CA ASP A 53 -16.27 -24.85 4.14
C ASP A 53 -16.14 -24.01 2.85
N ASN A 54 -17.22 -23.89 2.07
CA ASN A 54 -17.26 -23.00 0.90
C ASN A 54 -17.13 -21.52 1.27
N LEU A 55 -17.80 -21.08 2.34
CA LEU A 55 -17.67 -19.71 2.85
C LEU A 55 -16.22 -19.42 3.25
N MET A 56 -15.56 -20.34 3.96
CA MET A 56 -14.17 -20.18 4.37
C MET A 56 -13.19 -20.13 3.21
N GLN A 57 -13.41 -20.93 2.15
CA GLN A 57 -12.58 -20.83 0.94
C GLN A 57 -12.71 -19.46 0.27
N ARG A 58 -13.95 -18.95 0.12
CA ARG A 58 -14.19 -17.63 -0.47
C ARG A 58 -13.59 -16.52 0.41
N TYR A 59 -13.76 -16.64 1.72
CA TYR A 59 -13.20 -15.72 2.69
C TYR A 59 -11.67 -15.62 2.57
N ASN A 60 -10.97 -16.75 2.58
CA ASN A 60 -9.51 -16.80 2.43
C ASN A 60 -9.06 -16.19 1.10
N SER A 61 -9.80 -16.46 0.02
CA SER A 61 -9.50 -15.88 -1.30
C SER A 61 -9.66 -14.35 -1.30
N SER A 62 -10.75 -13.83 -0.75
CA SER A 62 -10.97 -12.38 -0.64
C SER A 62 -9.96 -11.69 0.29
N ALA A 63 -9.59 -12.34 1.38
CA ALA A 63 -8.56 -11.86 2.31
C ALA A 63 -7.20 -11.73 1.61
N GLN A 64 -6.81 -12.72 0.80
CA GLN A 64 -5.58 -12.68 0.03
C GLN A 64 -5.61 -11.57 -1.03
N GLN A 65 -6.70 -11.46 -1.80
CA GLN A 65 -6.85 -10.41 -2.82
C GLN A 65 -6.76 -9.01 -2.22
N LEU A 66 -7.37 -8.80 -1.05
CA LEU A 66 -7.29 -7.52 -0.35
C LEU A 66 -5.85 -7.19 0.07
N ARG A 67 -5.11 -8.18 0.59
CA ARG A 67 -3.70 -8.00 0.98
C ARG A 67 -2.82 -7.65 -0.21
N GLU A 68 -2.98 -8.37 -1.31
CA GLU A 68 -2.23 -8.14 -2.56
C GLU A 68 -2.52 -6.74 -3.11
N ALA A 69 -3.79 -6.32 -3.12
CA ALA A 69 -4.19 -5.00 -3.57
C ALA A 69 -3.59 -3.88 -2.70
N LEU A 70 -3.66 -3.99 -1.38
CA LEU A 70 -3.10 -2.99 -0.46
C LEU A 70 -1.57 -2.89 -0.58
N THR A 71 -0.89 -4.02 -0.73
CA THR A 71 0.56 -4.08 -0.96
C THR A 71 0.93 -3.39 -2.28
N ALA A 72 0.21 -3.72 -3.36
CA ALA A 72 0.44 -3.10 -4.66
C ALA A 72 0.19 -1.58 -4.62
N ILE A 73 -0.80 -1.11 -3.86
CA ILE A 73 -1.05 0.31 -3.65
C ILE A 73 0.13 0.98 -2.92
N SER A 74 0.63 0.40 -1.82
CA SER A 74 1.74 1.01 -1.08
C SER A 74 3.04 1.02 -1.89
N GLU A 75 3.33 -0.05 -2.64
CA GLU A 75 4.44 -0.11 -3.59
C GLU A 75 4.32 0.96 -4.69
N ASN A 76 3.15 1.08 -5.32
CA ASN A 76 2.93 2.08 -6.37
C ASN A 76 3.12 3.51 -5.86
N ILE A 77 2.65 3.82 -4.64
CA ILE A 77 2.86 5.14 -4.04
C ILE A 77 4.35 5.41 -3.79
N ARG A 78 5.09 4.41 -3.29
CA ARG A 78 6.54 4.54 -3.05
C ARG A 78 7.32 4.73 -4.35
N ASP A 79 6.97 3.99 -5.40
CA ASP A 79 7.63 4.11 -6.70
C ASP A 79 7.37 5.47 -7.34
N ASN A 80 6.14 5.97 -7.24
CA ASN A 80 5.84 7.33 -7.68
C ASN A 80 6.63 8.38 -6.87
N ALA A 81 6.73 8.25 -5.56
CA ALA A 81 7.52 9.16 -4.73
C ALA A 81 9.00 9.22 -5.17
N ARG A 82 9.62 8.06 -5.42
CA ARG A 82 11.00 7.97 -5.93
C ARG A 82 11.16 8.61 -7.31
N ASN A 83 10.17 8.42 -8.19
CA ASN A 83 10.19 9.05 -9.52
C ASN A 83 10.12 10.57 -9.40
N PHE A 84 9.31 11.12 -8.49
CA PHE A 84 9.26 12.56 -8.21
C PHE A 84 10.61 13.09 -7.71
N ASP A 85 11.25 12.40 -6.75
CA ASP A 85 12.57 12.79 -6.24
C ASP A 85 13.65 12.76 -7.34
N SER A 86 13.64 11.75 -8.21
CA SER A 86 14.58 11.64 -9.32
C SER A 86 14.41 12.78 -10.32
N VAL A 87 13.16 13.07 -10.72
CA VAL A 87 12.85 14.18 -11.65
C VAL A 87 13.24 15.52 -11.04
N GLU A 88 13.14 15.69 -9.72
CA GLU A 88 13.62 16.89 -9.04
C GLU A 88 15.15 17.02 -9.14
N ALA A 89 15.90 15.95 -8.86
CA ALA A 89 17.35 15.95 -8.92
C ALA A 89 17.86 16.31 -10.33
N ASP A 90 17.25 15.72 -11.37
CA ASP A 90 17.61 15.98 -12.77
C ASP A 90 17.32 17.43 -13.18
N ASN A 91 16.18 17.98 -12.74
CA ASN A 91 15.81 19.37 -12.99
C ASN A 91 16.75 20.34 -12.27
N ALA A 92 17.07 20.08 -11.00
CA ALA A 92 17.99 20.92 -10.21
C ALA A 92 19.38 20.97 -10.87
N GLN A 93 19.92 19.82 -11.27
CA GLN A 93 21.19 19.74 -11.98
C GLN A 93 21.16 20.47 -13.33
N SER A 94 20.04 20.38 -14.06
CA SER A 94 19.85 21.12 -15.32
C SER A 94 19.83 22.63 -15.10
N PHE A 95 19.19 23.13 -14.04
CA PHE A 95 19.21 24.55 -13.69
C PHE A 95 20.60 25.04 -13.27
N GLU A 96 21.36 24.25 -12.50
CA GLU A 96 22.75 24.57 -12.15
C GLU A 96 23.63 24.69 -13.39
N ASN A 97 23.48 23.77 -14.34
CA ASN A 97 24.23 23.79 -15.61
C ASN A 97 23.89 25.03 -16.47
N VAL A 98 22.63 25.45 -16.50
CA VAL A 98 22.19 26.66 -17.22
C VAL A 98 22.66 27.93 -16.50
N GLY A 99 22.59 27.97 -15.17
CA GLY A 99 23.06 29.10 -14.36
C GLY A 99 24.58 29.31 -14.43
N GLY A 100 25.35 28.22 -14.50
CA GLY A 100 26.80 28.27 -14.70
C GLY A 100 27.21 28.76 -16.10
N ALA A 101 26.43 28.46 -17.14
CA ALA A 101 26.67 28.94 -18.49
C ALA A 101 26.30 30.42 -18.69
N GLY A 102 25.39 30.97 -17.88
CA GLY A 102 24.91 32.35 -17.99
C GLY A 102 25.79 33.42 -17.32
N LEU A 103 26.72 33.03 -16.44
CA LEU A 103 27.61 33.95 -15.70
C LEU A 103 28.99 34.13 -16.35
N ALA A 104 29.18 33.65 -17.58
CA ALA A 104 30.44 33.73 -18.32
C ALA A 104 30.53 34.95 -19.28
N LEU A 105 29.69 35.98 -19.10
CA LEU A 105 29.70 37.23 -19.87
C LEU A 105 29.89 38.44 -18.95
#